data_AF-A0A2A5S052-F1
#
_entry.id   AF-A0A2A5S052-F1
#
_cell.length_a   1.000
_cell.length_b   1.000
_cell.length_c   1.000
_cell.angle_alpha   90.00
_cell.angle_beta   90.00
_cell.angle_gamma   90.00
#
_symmetry.space_group_name_H-M   'P 1'
#
loop_
_entity.id
_entity.type
_entity.pdbx_description
1 polymer ?
#
loop_
_entity_poly.entity_id
_entity_poly.type
_entity_poly.pdbx_seq_one_letter_code
_entity_poly.pdbx_strand_id
1 'polypeptide(L)' 'MIGKLTQNARNQMQFLTLDELIPKDHMLRQIDETADFTFIYKLVVDKYTLDNGRPSLDPVMLIKLPLL' A
#
# COMPACT_ATOMS: atom_id res chain seq x y z
N MET A 1 -34.14 -14.97 19.54
CA MET A 1 -34.07 -16.05 18.52
C MET A 1 -32.77 -15.87 17.74
N ILE A 2 -31.81 -16.78 17.93
CA ILE A 2 -30.50 -16.72 17.28
C ILE A 2 -30.68 -17.28 15.87
N GLY A 3 -30.88 -16.40 14.90
CA GLY A 3 -31.03 -16.74 13.50
C GLY A 3 -29.71 -17.31 12.97
N LYS A 4 -29.69 -18.63 12.74
CA LYS A 4 -28.80 -19.39 11.85
C LYS A 4 -27.56 -18.62 11.40
N LEU A 5 -26.48 -18.71 12.18
CA LEU A 5 -25.13 -18.42 11.69
C LEU A 5 -24.86 -19.43 10.56
N THR A 6 -24.90 -18.91 9.34
CA THR A 6 -24.81 -19.66 8.10
C THR A 6 -23.56 -20.54 8.12
N GLN A 7 -23.81 -21.84 8.09
CA GLN A 7 -22.78 -22.85 7.90
C GLN A 7 -22.05 -22.60 6.57
N ASN A 8 -20.72 -22.74 6.58
CA ASN A 8 -19.81 -22.88 5.43
C ASN A 8 -19.16 -21.61 4.79
N ALA A 9 -18.55 -20.74 5.59
CA ALA A 9 -17.55 -19.76 5.08
C ALA A 9 -16.10 -20.30 5.02
N ARG A 10 -15.86 -21.56 5.39
CA ARG A 10 -14.49 -22.08 5.61
C ARG A 10 -13.63 -22.22 4.35
N ASN A 11 -14.23 -22.22 3.15
CA ASN A 11 -13.52 -22.41 1.86
C ASN A 11 -13.89 -21.36 0.80
N GLN A 12 -14.05 -20.08 1.18
CA GLN A 12 -14.22 -19.00 0.20
C GLN A 12 -12.88 -18.38 -0.16
N MET A 13 -12.53 -18.36 -1.44
CA MET A 13 -11.45 -17.51 -1.96
C MET A 13 -11.97 -16.08 -2.10
N GLN A 14 -11.27 -15.13 -1.49
CA GLN A 14 -11.48 -13.70 -1.70
C GLN A 14 -10.25 -13.12 -2.39
N PHE A 15 -10.49 -12.34 -3.43
CA PHE A 15 -9.47 -11.50 -4.05
C PHE A 15 -9.56 -10.14 -3.40
N LEU A 16 -8.62 -9.85 -2.51
CA LEU A 16 -8.49 -8.58 -1.84
C LEU A 16 -7.15 -7.97 -2.21
N THR A 17 -7.16 -6.66 -2.42
CA THR A 17 -5.93 -5.86 -2.46
C THR A 17 -5.48 -5.56 -1.04
N LEU A 18 -4.18 -5.30 -0.86
CA LEU A 18 -3.64 -4.85 0.43
C LEU A 18 -4.33 -3.57 0.90
N ASP A 19 -4.66 -2.68 -0.04
CA ASP A 19 -5.39 -1.45 0.26
C ASP A 19 -6.76 -1.74 0.87
N GLU A 20 -7.50 -2.73 0.38
CA GLU A 20 -8.83 -3.05 0.95
C GLU A 20 -8.78 -3.59 2.39
N LEU A 21 -7.62 -4.06 2.84
CA LEU A 21 -7.43 -4.53 4.21
C LEU A 21 -7.16 -3.38 5.20
N ILE A 22 -6.82 -2.19 4.72
CA ILE A 22 -6.53 -1.03 5.57
C ILE A 22 -7.85 -0.29 5.88
N PRO A 23 -8.18 -0.01 7.15
CA PRO A 23 -9.39 0.74 7.51
C PRO A 23 -9.50 2.07 6.76
N LYS A 24 -10.72 2.49 6.40
CA LYS A 24 -10.95 3.74 5.64
C LYS A 24 -10.57 4.99 6.43
N ASP A 25 -10.71 4.94 7.74
CA ASP A 25 -10.37 6.00 8.69
C ASP A 25 -8.91 5.97 9.14
N HIS A 26 -8.08 5.10 8.55
CA HIS A 26 -6.69 4.96 8.94
C HIS A 26 -5.88 6.22 8.60
N MET A 27 -5.11 6.72 9.58
CA MET A 27 -4.32 7.95 9.45
C MET A 27 -3.37 7.95 8.25
N LEU A 28 -2.79 6.79 7.89
CA LEU A 28 -1.91 6.69 6.72
C LEU A 28 -2.60 6.98 5.40
N ARG A 29 -3.91 6.72 5.28
CA ARG A 29 -4.67 7.12 4.09
C ARG A 29 -4.79 8.62 3.99
N GLN A 30 -5.03 9.29 5.13
CA GLN A 30 -5.11 10.75 5.18
C GLN A 30 -3.76 11.38 4.82
N ILE A 31 -2.64 10.80 5.29
CA ILE A 31 -1.30 11.25 4.92
C ILE A 31 -1.05 11.03 3.43
N ASP A 32 -1.40 9.86 2.89
CA ASP A 32 -1.21 9.55 1.47
C ASP A 32 -2.03 10.46 0.55
N GLU A 33 -3.25 10.84 0.96
CA GLU A 33 -4.13 11.74 0.23
C GLU A 33 -3.68 13.21 0.29
N THR A 34 -2.97 13.62 1.34
CA THR A 34 -2.61 15.04 1.58
C THR A 34 -1.16 15.37 1.25
N ALA A 35 -0.25 14.39 1.32
CA ALA A 35 1.17 14.60 1.10
C ALA A 35 1.54 14.31 -0.37
N ASP A 36 2.05 15.32 -1.07
CA ASP A 36 2.68 15.15 -2.37
C ASP A 36 4.13 14.65 -2.20
N PHE A 37 4.37 13.37 -2.52
CA PHE A 37 5.69 12.75 -2.46
C PHE A 37 6.49 12.85 -3.76
N THR A 38 5.96 13.49 -4.82
CA THR A 38 6.61 13.54 -6.13
C THR A 38 7.97 14.25 -6.11
N PHE A 39 8.21 15.12 -5.11
CA PHE A 39 9.49 15.77 -4.91
C PHE A 39 10.64 14.78 -4.69
N ILE A 40 10.38 13.60 -4.12
CA ILE A 40 11.40 12.58 -3.86
C ILE A 40 12.06 12.14 -5.16
N TYR A 41 11.29 11.93 -6.23
CA TYR A 41 11.86 11.55 -7.53
C TYR A 41 12.86 12.58 -8.03
N LYS A 42 12.56 13.88 -7.87
CA LYS A 42 13.51 14.95 -8.26
C LYS A 42 14.82 14.89 -7.46
N LEU A 43 14.76 14.47 -6.20
CA LEU A 43 15.93 14.38 -5.32
C LEU A 43 16.83 13.19 -5.61
N VAL A 44 16.28 12.09 -6.12
CA VAL A 44 17.02 10.82 -6.23
C VAL A 44 17.18 10.33 -7.66
N VAL A 45 16.61 10.99 -8.67
CA VAL A 45 16.64 10.53 -10.08
C VAL A 45 18.04 10.19 -10.59
N ASP A 46 19.07 10.91 -10.14
CA ASP A 46 20.47 10.69 -10.54
C ASP A 46 21.10 9.44 -9.88
N LYS A 47 20.45 8.87 -8.87
CA LYS A 47 20.89 7.66 -8.15
C LYS A 47 20.27 6.38 -8.68
N TYR A 48 19.27 6.50 -9.56
CA TYR A 48 18.50 5.37 -10.08
C TYR A 48 18.70 5.29 -11.60
N THR A 49 18.82 4.06 -12.10
CA THR A 49 18.99 3.80 -13.53
C THR A 49 17.73 3.11 -14.07
N LEU A 50 17.20 3.58 -15.19
CA LEU A 50 15.95 3.06 -15.78
C LEU A 50 16.17 1.78 -16.60
N ASP A 51 17.35 1.62 -17.16
CA ASP A 51 17.65 0.68 -18.25
C ASP A 51 18.69 -0.39 -17.88
N ASN A 52 19.25 -0.33 -16.67
CA ASN A 52 20.32 -1.23 -16.23
C ASN A 52 20.10 -1.76 -14.82
N GLY A 53 20.34 -3.06 -14.64
CA GLY A 53 20.28 -3.73 -13.34
C GLY A 53 18.87 -4.18 -12.95
N ARG A 54 18.75 -4.65 -11.70
CA ARG A 54 17.45 -5.01 -11.12
C ARG A 54 16.74 -3.72 -10.67
N PRO A 55 15.48 -3.49 -11.07
CA PRO A 55 14.72 -2.36 -10.55
C PRO A 55 14.69 -2.41 -9.02
N SER A 56 15.20 -1.36 -8.40
CA SER A 56 15.10 -1.13 -6.97
C SER A 56 13.65 -0.86 -6.56
N LEU A 57 13.34 -1.03 -5.27
CA LEU A 57 12.05 -0.60 -4.73
C LEU A 57 11.81 0.88 -5.02
N ASP A 58 10.56 1.23 -5.28
CA ASP A 58 10.16 2.60 -5.55
C ASP A 58 10.65 3.56 -4.44
N PRO A 59 11.29 4.69 -4.78
CA PRO A 59 11.89 5.58 -3.79
C PRO A 59 10.85 6.22 -2.87
N VAL A 60 9.61 6.45 -3.33
CA VAL A 60 8.53 6.94 -2.48
C VAL A 60 8.14 5.86 -1.47
N MET A 61 8.03 4.59 -1.90
CA MET A 61 7.78 3.47 -1.00
C MET A 61 8.84 3.33 0.09
N LEU A 62 10.13 3.45 -0.26
CA LEU A 62 11.22 3.39 0.72
C LEU A 62 11.10 4.47 1.81
N ILE A 63 10.69 5.69 1.44
CA ILE A 63 10.49 6.80 2.38
C ILE A 63 9.19 6.63 3.19
N LYS A 64 8.18 5.94 2.66
CA LYS A 64 6.94 5.64 3.38
C LYS A 64 7.10 4.50 4.40
N LEU A 65 8.10 3.62 4.27
CA LEU A 65 8.30 2.48 5.17
C LEU A 65 8.33 2.84 6.67
N PRO A 66 8.99 3.92 7.13
CA PRO A 66 8.99 4.31 8.54
C PRO A 66 7.65 4.85 9.06
N LEU A 67 6.68 5.13 8.17
CA LEU A 67 5.34 5.58 8.54
C LEU A 67 4.40 4.39 8.81
N LEU A 68 4.77 3.18 8.37
CA LEU A 68 4.02 1.94 8.55
C LEU A 68 4.23 1.35 9.97
#